data_AF-A0A1L8I662-F1
#
_entry.id   AF-A0A1L8I662-F1
#
_cell.length_a   1.000
_cell.length_b   1.000
_cell.length_c   1.000
_cell.angle_alpha   90.00
_cell.angle_beta   90.00
_cell.angle_gamma   90.00
#
_symmetry.space_group_name_H-M   'P 1'
#
loop_
_entity.id
_entity.type
_entity.pdbx_description
1 polymer ?
#
loop_
_entity_poly.entity_id
_entity_poly.type
_entity_poly.pdbx_seq_one_letter_code
_entity_poly.pdbx_strand_id
1 'polypeptide(L)' 'MKWGLVAGLTAVVVALVLYEWPKIDAGLKKERQAFLILTALGWLLGMALIVKPNLPSPSALIDWVFRPWVKMIVGAKGF' A
#
# COMPACT_ATOMS: atom_id res chain seq x y z
N MET A 1 7.02 8.47 -19.47
CA MET A 1 7.19 9.47 -18.38
C MET A 1 6.43 9.00 -17.16
N LYS A 2 7.01 9.07 -15.94
CA LYS A 2 6.38 8.58 -14.70
C LYS A 2 4.99 9.20 -14.43
N TRP A 3 4.77 10.43 -14.90
CA TRP A 3 3.49 11.14 -14.83
C TRP A 3 2.31 10.43 -15.51
N GLY A 4 2.54 9.70 -16.61
CA GLY A 4 1.49 8.93 -17.27
C GLY A 4 1.00 7.75 -16.42
N LEU A 5 1.92 7.10 -15.69
CA LEU A 5 1.58 6.02 -14.75
C LEU A 5 0.80 6.56 -13.55
N VAL A 6 1.21 7.73 -13.02
CA VAL A 6 0.49 8.39 -11.91
C VAL A 6 -0.92 8.77 -12.33
N ALA A 7 -1.08 9.38 -13.51
CA ALA A 7 -2.38 9.77 -14.04
C ALA A 7 -3.28 8.54 -14.27
N GLY A 8 -2.74 7.47 -14.87
CA GLY A 8 -3.46 6.21 -15.07
C GLY A 8 -3.90 5.56 -13.77
N LEU A 9 -2.99 5.45 -12.79
CA LEU A 9 -3.29 4.88 -11.47
C LEU A 9 -4.39 5.68 -10.76
N THR A 10 -4.31 7.01 -10.81
CA THR A 10 -5.30 7.89 -10.18
C THR A 10 -6.65 7.81 -10.88
N ALA A 11 -6.67 7.73 -12.21
CA ALA A 11 -7.89 7.57 -12.98
C ALA A 11 -8.61 6.25 -12.65
N VAL A 12 -7.86 5.14 -12.53
CA VAL A 12 -8.43 3.84 -12.11
C VAL A 12 -9.01 3.93 -10.71
N VAL A 13 -8.29 4.53 -9.76
CA VAL A 13 -8.78 4.71 -8.38
C VAL A 13 -10.04 5.56 -8.33
N VAL A 14 -10.08 6.66 -9.07
CA VAL A 14 -11.28 7.52 -9.16
C VAL A 14 -12.46 6.75 -9.76
N ALA A 15 -12.24 6.00 -10.83
CA ALA A 15 -13.29 5.17 -11.44
C ALA A 15 -13.82 4.11 -10.47
N LEU A 16 -12.93 3.47 -9.71
CA LEU A 16 -13.26 2.45 -8.71
C LEU A 16 -14.10 3.06 -7.57
N VAL A 17 -13.71 4.24 -7.06
CA VAL A 17 -14.50 4.96 -6.05
C VAL A 17 -15.85 5.37 -6.61
N LEU A 18 -15.93 5.94 -7.81
CA LEU A 18 -17.20 6.37 -8.41
C LEU A 18 -18.16 5.21 -8.67
N TYR A 19 -17.65 4.02 -8.99
CA TYR A 19 -18.46 2.83 -9.21
C TYR A 19 -18.95 2.19 -7.90
N GLU A 20 -18.08 2.10 -6.89
CA GLU A 20 -18.41 1.45 -5.62
C GLU A 20 -19.27 2.34 -4.71
N TRP A 21 -19.10 3.67 -4.79
CA TRP A 21 -19.81 4.63 -3.96
C TRP A 21 -21.35 4.58 -4.01
N PRO A 22 -22.01 4.45 -5.19
CA PRO A 22 -23.45 4.24 -5.27
C PRO A 22 -23.87 2.80 -4.94
N LYS A 23 -22.95 1.84 -4.98
CA LYS A 23 -23.21 0.42 -4.66
C LYS A 23 -23.16 0.14 -3.17
N ILE A 24 -22.36 0.89 -2.41
CA ILE A 24 -22.31 0.77 -0.96
C ILE A 24 -23.59 1.36 -0.40
N ASP A 25 -24.37 0.51 0.28
CA ASP A 25 -25.64 0.87 0.87
C ASP A 25 -25.49 2.08 1.79
N ALA A 26 -26.34 3.11 1.62
CA ALA A 26 -26.19 4.40 2.30
C ALA A 26 -26.25 4.29 3.84
N GLY A 27 -26.78 3.18 4.35
CA GLY A 27 -26.80 2.84 5.78
C GLY A 27 -25.48 2.28 6.35
N LEU A 28 -24.60 1.71 5.53
CA LEU A 28 -23.38 1.01 5.97
C LEU A 28 -22.15 1.92 5.96
N LYS A 29 -22.17 2.94 6.83
CA LYS A 29 -21.07 3.93 6.98
C LYS A 29 -19.70 3.29 7.26
N LYS A 30 -19.65 2.14 7.93
CA LYS A 30 -18.41 1.41 8.26
C LYS A 30 -17.76 0.77 7.03
N GLU A 31 -18.56 0.18 6.14
CA GLU A 31 -18.03 -0.44 4.91
C GLU A 31 -17.47 0.62 3.96
N ARG A 32 -18.15 1.76 3.86
CA ARG A 32 -17.65 2.90 3.08
C ARG A 32 -16.32 3.44 3.59
N GLN A 33 -16.14 3.48 4.92
CA GLN A 33 -14.86 3.85 5.53
C GLN A 33 -13.78 2.81 5.25
N ALA A 34 -14.08 1.52 5.42
CA ALA A 34 -13.14 0.44 5.13
C ALA A 34 -12.70 0.46 3.66
N PHE A 35 -13.63 0.61 2.72
CA PHE A 35 -13.35 0.74 1.29
C PHE A 35 -12.42 1.93 0.99
N LEU A 36 -12.70 3.10 1.55
CA LEU A 36 -11.86 4.28 1.36
C LEU A 36 -10.45 4.09 1.91
N ILE A 37 -10.32 3.51 3.11
CA ILE A 37 -9.02 3.23 3.74
C ILE A 37 -8.23 2.23 2.88
N LEU A 38 -8.86 1.13 2.45
CA LEU A 38 -8.21 0.12 1.61
C LEU A 38 -7.76 0.71 0.27
N THR A 39 -8.62 1.51 -0.35
CA THR A 39 -8.34 2.15 -1.64
C THR A 39 -7.21 3.18 -1.51
N ALA A 40 -7.21 3.98 -0.44
CA ALA A 40 -6.14 4.94 -0.16
C ALA A 40 -4.80 4.24 0.08
N LEU A 41 -4.79 3.14 0.84
CA LEU A 41 -3.60 2.33 1.06
C LEU A 41 -3.07 1.72 -0.24
N GLY A 42 -3.95 1.16 -1.07
CA GLY A 42 -3.58 0.62 -2.38
C GLY A 42 -3.01 1.68 -3.32
N TRP A 43 -3.60 2.88 -3.33
CA TRP A 43 -3.10 4.01 -4.11
C TRP A 43 -1.73 4.50 -3.62
N LEU A 44 -1.52 4.61 -2.30
CA LEU A 44 -0.23 4.96 -1.71
C LEU A 44 0.85 3.93 -2.04
N LEU A 45 0.53 2.64 -1.99
CA LEU A 45 1.43 1.56 -2.39
C LEU A 45 1.77 1.64 -3.88
N GLY A 46 0.78 1.89 -4.74
CA GLY A 46 0.99 2.11 -6.17
C GLY A 46 1.87 3.33 -6.46
N MET A 47 1.67 4.42 -5.74
CA MET A 47 2.54 5.61 -5.80
C MET A 47 3.97 5.28 -5.39
N ALA A 48 4.16 4.53 -4.30
CA ALA A 48 5.48 4.09 -3.85
C ALA A 48 6.21 3.26 -4.91
N LEU A 49 5.50 2.36 -5.59
CA LEU A 49 6.00 1.56 -6.72
C LEU A 49 6.43 2.42 -7.92
N ILE A 50 5.66 3.47 -8.25
CA ILE A 50 6.01 4.37 -9.37
C ILE A 50 7.28 5.20 -9.06
N VAL A 51 7.44 5.61 -7.80
CA VAL A 51 8.61 6.38 -7.35
C VAL A 51 9.85 5.50 -7.26
N LYS A 52 9.73 4.33 -6.62
CA LYS A 52 10.77 3.33 -6.38
C LYS A 52 10.33 1.96 -6.92
N PRO A 53 10.48 1.69 -8.22
CA PRO A 53 10.05 0.42 -8.83
C PRO A 53 10.86 -0.79 -8.33
N ASN A 54 12.10 -0.56 -7.88
CA ASN A 54 12.92 -1.57 -7.19
C ASN A 54 12.67 -1.50 -5.68
N LEU A 55 11.44 -1.82 -5.26
CA LEU A 55 11.20 -2.10 -3.84
C LEU A 55 12.03 -3.32 -3.43
N PRO A 56 12.63 -3.32 -2.23
CA PRO A 56 13.29 -4.49 -1.69
C PRO A 56 12.31 -5.67 -1.74
N SER A 57 12.81 -6.85 -2.10
CA SER A 57 11.99 -8.05 -2.15
C SER A 57 11.24 -8.25 -0.82
N PRO A 58 10.07 -8.92 -0.81
CA PRO A 58 9.36 -9.22 0.42
C PRO A 58 10.26 -9.90 1.48
N SER A 59 11.21 -10.72 1.04
CA SER A 59 12.26 -11.28 1.90
C SER A 59 13.15 -10.22 2.55
N ALA A 60 13.61 -9.21 1.80
CA ALA A 60 14.42 -8.11 2.32
C ALA A 60 13.63 -7.17 3.25
N LEU A 61 12.31 -7.05 3.07
CA LEU A 61 11.43 -6.33 4.01
C LEU A 61 11.32 -7.07 5.34
N ILE A 62 11.14 -8.41 5.30
CA ILE A 62 11.17 -9.25 6.50
C ILE A 62 12.52 -9.08 7.20
N ASP A 63 13.63 -9.17 6.47
CA ASP A 63 14.96 -8.98 7.05
C ASP A 63 15.13 -7.60 7.70
N TRP A 64 14.59 -6.54 7.10
CA TRP A 64 14.66 -5.18 7.66
C TRP A 64 13.81 -5.02 8.93
N VAL A 65 12.58 -5.55 8.94
CA VAL A 65 11.66 -5.49 10.09
C VAL A 65 12.18 -6.33 11.26
N PHE A 66 12.70 -7.52 10.98
CA PHE A 66 13.13 -8.47 12.00
C PHE A 66 14.60 -8.27 12.41
N ARG A 67 15.44 -7.57 11.64
CA ARG A 67 16.83 -7.23 12.00
C ARG A 67 17.01 -6.70 13.43
N PRO A 68 16.25 -5.67 13.89
CA PRO A 68 16.42 -5.16 15.24
C PRO A 68 16.09 -6.22 16.29
N TRP A 69 15.07 -7.06 16.05
CA TRP A 69 14.66 -8.13 16.97
C TRP A 69 15.69 -9.25 17.04
N VAL A 70 16.21 -9.69 15.89
CA VAL A 70 17.30 -10.68 15.82
C VAL A 70 18.53 -10.16 16.54
N LYS A 71 18.89 -8.89 16.36
CA LYS A 71 20.03 -8.26 17.05
C LYS A 71 19.86 -8.19 18.57
N MET A 72 18.62 -8.04 19.05
CA MET A 72 18.30 -8.07 20.48
C MET A 72 18.34 -9.48 21.07
N ILE A 73 17.87 -10.48 20.32
CA ILE A 73 17.76 -11.88 20.80
C ILE A 73 19.10 -12.62 20.71
N VAL A 74 19.84 -12.43 19.62
CA VAL A 74 21.12 -13.14 19.35
C VAL A 74 22.31 -12.42 19.99
N GLY A 75 22.14 -11.15 20.40
CA GLY A 75 23.23 -10.31 20.89
C GLY A 75 24.17 -9.91 19.73
N ALA A 76 24.93 -8.84 19.91
CA ALA A 76 25.73 -8.18 18.87
C ALA A 76 26.91 -9.00 18.29
N LYS A 77 26.87 -10.33 18.32
CA LYS A 77 27.87 -11.26 17.76
C LYS A 77 27.17 -12.38 17.02
N GLY A 78 26.87 -12.18 15.75
CA GLY A 78 26.28 -13.23 14.92
C GLY A 78 25.82 -12.78 13.55
N PHE A 79 26.71 -12.13 12.79
CA PHE A 79 26.85 -12.15 11.33
C PHE A 79 28.20 -11.52 10.99
#